data_AF-A0A9E5MM21-F1
#
_entry.id   AF-A0A9E5MM21-F1
#
_cell.length_a   1.000
_cell.length_b   1.000
_cell.length_c   1.000
_cell.angle_alpha   90.00
_cell.angle_beta   90.00
_cell.angle_gamma   90.00
#
_symmetry.space_group_name_H-M   'P 1'
#
loop_
_entity.id
_entity.type
_entity.pdbx_description
1 polymer ?
#
loop_
_entity_poly.entity_id
_entity_poly.type
_entity_poly.pdbx_seq_one_letter_code
_entity_poly.pdbx_strand_id
1 'polypeptide(L)'
;MIFSLIVYSSSGHSPSGTESSAAPPPGGQTALHFAKTLLAHGHSLYRVFFYGDGVHQAFLPDSNAPGAAAYSAPGTHAAPHGHTGKQWSDLSKQHQLDLVVCVSAALKRGLISEEEGQHPEQACLRLLPGFQISGLGQLTDAAIHSDRTITFR
;
A
#
# COMPACT_ATOMS: atom_id res chain seq x y z
N MET A 1 -8.44 -22.19 0.39
CA MET A 1 -7.30 -21.69 -0.39
C MET A 1 -6.74 -20.46 0.30
N ILE A 2 -5.42 -20.39 0.38
CA ILE A 2 -4.65 -19.32 1.02
C ILE A 2 -4.08 -18.44 -0.08
N PHE A 3 -4.27 -17.13 0.03
CA PHE A 3 -3.84 -16.16 -0.96
C PHE A 3 -2.88 -15.15 -0.35
N SER A 4 -1.94 -14.70 -1.17
CA SER A 4 -1.09 -13.55 -0.88
C SER A 4 -1.29 -12.49 -1.96
N LEU A 5 -1.42 -11.23 -1.56
CA LEU A 5 -1.61 -10.12 -2.49
C LEU A 5 -0.37 -9.23 -2.51
N ILE A 6 0.04 -8.82 -3.70
CA ILE A 6 1.10 -7.84 -3.88
C ILE A 6 0.46 -6.57 -4.44
N VAL A 7 0.50 -5.49 -3.67
CA VAL A 7 0.06 -4.17 -4.10
C VAL A 7 1.29 -3.43 -4.59
N TYR A 8 1.49 -3.44 -5.90
CA TYR A 8 2.54 -2.70 -6.56
C TYR A 8 1.95 -1.46 -7.21
N SER A 9 2.71 -0.38 -7.21
CA SER A 9 2.45 0.75 -8.08
C SER A 9 3.79 1.29 -8.55
N SER A 10 3.89 1.66 -9.81
CA SER A 10 5.02 2.41 -10.33
C SER A 10 4.50 3.66 -11.01
N SER A 11 5.08 4.80 -10.66
CA SER A 11 5.03 6.06 -11.40
C SER A 11 5.64 5.90 -12.81
N GLY A 12 5.05 5.04 -13.63
CA GLY A 12 5.37 4.93 -15.04
C GLY A 12 4.67 6.08 -15.76
N HIS A 13 5.47 7.04 -16.22
CA HIS A 13 5.16 8.01 -17.26
C HIS A 13 3.99 7.57 -18.15
N SER A 14 2.85 8.26 -18.08
CA SER A 14 1.76 8.07 -19.04
C SER A 14 2.24 8.47 -20.44
N PRO A 15 2.01 7.66 -21.49
CA PRO A 15 2.21 8.13 -22.84
C PRO A 15 1.19 9.25 -23.11
N SER A 16 1.68 10.37 -23.62
CA SER A 16 0.86 11.42 -24.20
C SER A 16 -0.11 10.82 -25.24
N GLY A 17 -1.40 10.94 -25.01
CA GLY A 17 -2.39 10.48 -25.98
C GLY A 17 -3.79 10.46 -25.40
N THR A 18 -4.58 11.45 -25.80
CA THR A 18 -6.04 11.50 -25.78
C THR A 18 -6.71 10.13 -25.79
N GLU A 19 -7.49 9.80 -24.75
CA GLU A 19 -8.81 9.17 -24.88
C GLU A 19 -9.53 9.05 -23.53
N SER A 20 -10.73 9.62 -23.50
CA SER A 20 -11.70 9.52 -22.41
C SER A 20 -12.27 8.10 -22.37
N SER A 21 -11.75 7.27 -21.47
CA SER A 21 -12.40 6.04 -20.99
C SER A 21 -11.99 5.88 -19.54
N ALA A 22 -12.96 5.61 -18.65
CA ALA A 22 -12.76 5.57 -17.20
C ALA A 22 -11.49 4.78 -16.85
N ALA A 23 -10.45 5.50 -16.39
CA ALA A 23 -9.19 4.88 -16.02
C ALA A 23 -9.48 3.76 -15.00
N PRO A 24 -8.88 2.56 -15.16
CA PRO A 24 -9.10 1.48 -14.20
C PRO A 24 -8.74 1.99 -12.80
N PRO A 25 -9.52 1.62 -11.77
CA PRO A 25 -9.27 2.08 -10.42
C PRO A 25 -7.83 1.73 -10.03
N PRO A 26 -7.11 2.64 -9.35
CA PRO A 26 -5.70 2.46 -9.03
C PRO A 26 -5.49 1.10 -8.35
N GLY A 27 -4.38 0.41 -8.64
CA GLY A 27 -4.13 -0.98 -8.23
C GLY A 27 -4.43 -1.29 -6.76
N GLY A 28 -4.22 -0.32 -5.86
CA GLY A 28 -4.59 -0.41 -4.45
C GLY A 28 -6.09 -0.60 -4.16
N GLN A 29 -6.96 0.08 -4.91
CA GLN A 29 -8.41 -0.02 -4.75
C GLN A 29 -8.94 -1.35 -5.31
N THR A 30 -8.40 -1.78 -6.46
CA THR A 30 -8.72 -3.10 -7.04
C THR A 30 -8.29 -4.23 -6.11
N ALA A 31 -7.09 -4.16 -5.56
CA ALA A 31 -6.59 -5.12 -4.58
C ALA A 31 -7.48 -5.19 -3.32
N LEU A 32 -7.94 -4.04 -2.82
CA LEU A 32 -8.81 -3.97 -1.65
C LEU A 32 -10.18 -4.62 -1.93
N HIS A 33 -10.78 -4.33 -3.08
CA HIS A 33 -12.05 -4.94 -3.46
C HIS A 33 -11.90 -6.46 -3.61
N PHE A 34 -10.82 -6.89 -4.26
CA PHE A 34 -10.49 -8.30 -4.39
C PHE A 34 -10.33 -8.99 -3.01
N ALA A 35 -9.58 -8.38 -2.09
CA ALA A 35 -9.40 -8.89 -0.73
C ALA A 35 -10.71 -9.08 0.01
N LYS A 36 -11.60 -8.07 -0.03
CA LYS A 36 -12.94 -8.14 0.59
C LYS A 36 -13.77 -9.29 0.02
N THR A 37 -13.81 -9.41 -1.31
CA THR A 37 -14.56 -10.47 -1.98
C THR A 37 -13.99 -11.84 -1.64
N LEU A 38 -12.66 -11.98 -1.63
CA LEU A 38 -11.97 -13.22 -1.32
C LEU A 38 -12.28 -13.71 0.10
N LEU A 39 -12.22 -12.81 1.09
CA LEU A 39 -12.58 -13.11 2.47
C LEU A 39 -14.07 -13.46 2.61
N ALA A 40 -14.96 -12.79 1.88
CA ALA A 40 -16.38 -13.08 1.87
C ALA A 40 -16.72 -14.48 1.30
N HIS A 41 -15.88 -15.01 0.40
CA HIS A 41 -16.01 -16.37 -0.15
C HIS A 41 -15.34 -17.44 0.73
N GLY A 42 -14.91 -17.09 1.95
CA GLY A 42 -14.30 -18.03 2.90
C GLY A 42 -12.87 -18.44 2.55
N HIS A 43 -12.18 -17.68 1.69
CA HIS A 43 -10.75 -17.84 1.46
C HIS A 43 -9.94 -17.07 2.48
N SER A 44 -8.69 -17.50 2.71
CA SER A 44 -7.81 -16.88 3.67
C SER A 44 -6.76 -16.01 2.98
N LEU A 45 -6.44 -14.87 3.57
CA LEU A 45 -5.30 -14.05 3.18
C LEU A 45 -4.16 -14.29 4.14
N TYR A 46 -3.03 -14.78 3.64
CA TYR A 46 -1.82 -14.93 4.43
C TYR A 46 -1.14 -13.58 4.64
N ARG A 47 -0.91 -12.83 3.54
CA ARG A 47 -0.24 -11.54 3.59
C ARG A 47 -0.64 -10.61 2.44
N VAL A 48 -0.69 -9.32 2.73
CA VAL A 48 -0.76 -8.26 1.72
C VAL A 48 0.55 -7.47 1.76
N PHE A 49 1.31 -7.51 0.67
CA PHE A 49 2.63 -6.90 0.57
C PHE A 49 2.59 -5.64 -0.31
N PHE A 50 2.95 -4.49 0.26
CA PHE A 50 2.99 -3.20 -0.43
C PHE A 50 4.42 -2.91 -0.93
N TYR A 51 4.55 -2.67 -2.24
CA TYR A 51 5.83 -2.47 -2.91
C TYR A 51 5.78 -1.31 -3.91
N GLY A 52 6.94 -0.75 -4.26
CA GLY A 52 7.03 0.42 -5.15
C GLY A 52 6.33 1.65 -4.53
N ASP A 53 5.52 2.35 -5.32
CA ASP A 53 4.66 3.45 -4.88
C ASP A 53 3.42 2.97 -4.12
N GLY A 54 3.16 1.65 -4.08
CA GLY A 54 2.06 1.08 -3.29
C GLY A 54 2.18 1.38 -1.79
N VAL A 55 3.40 1.64 -1.30
CA VAL A 55 3.68 1.95 0.12
C VAL A 55 2.99 3.23 0.61
N HIS A 56 2.66 4.17 -0.28
CA HIS A 56 1.97 5.41 0.09
C HIS A 56 0.60 5.16 0.71
N GLN A 57 -0.05 4.03 0.40
CA GLN A 57 -1.33 3.65 0.99
C GLN A 57 -1.22 3.31 2.48
N ALA A 58 -0.02 2.97 2.96
CA ALA A 58 0.24 2.63 4.34
C ALA A 58 0.56 3.85 5.21
N PHE A 59 0.84 5.01 4.62
CA PHE A 59 1.27 6.19 5.36
C PHE A 59 0.08 6.92 5.98
N LEU A 60 0.27 7.40 7.21
CA LEU A 60 -0.70 8.27 7.86
C LEU A 60 -0.83 9.58 7.07
N PRO A 61 -2.05 10.09 6.88
CA PRO A 61 -2.27 11.42 6.34
C PRO A 61 -1.97 12.45 7.42
N ASP A 62 -0.69 12.60 7.79
CA ASP A 62 -0.23 13.72 8.61
C ASP A 62 0.16 14.86 7.68
N SER A 63 -0.39 16.05 7.91
CA SER A 63 -0.21 17.23 7.03
C SER A 63 1.22 17.74 6.96
N ASN A 64 2.11 17.26 7.84
CA ASN A 64 3.52 17.65 7.90
C ASN A 64 4.48 16.62 7.29
N ALA A 65 3.96 15.53 6.70
CA ALA A 65 4.76 14.54 6.00
C ALA A 65 5.24 15.05 4.63
N PRO A 66 6.55 15.28 4.40
CA PRO A 66 7.07 15.66 3.09
C PRO A 66 6.95 14.47 2.14
N GLY A 67 5.80 14.34 1.47
CA GLY A 67 5.51 13.25 0.53
C GLY A 67 4.03 12.90 0.40
N ALA A 68 3.20 13.20 1.40
CA ALA A 68 1.74 12.97 1.31
C ALA A 68 1.08 13.92 0.31
N ALA A 69 1.62 15.14 0.16
CA ALA A 69 1.15 16.15 -0.79
C ALA A 69 1.69 15.96 -2.22
N ALA A 70 2.80 15.24 -2.41
CA ALA A 70 3.51 15.20 -3.69
C ALA A 70 2.82 14.38 -4.80
N TYR A 71 1.80 13.59 -4.45
CA TYR A 71 1.01 12.81 -5.41
C TYR A 71 -0.38 13.40 -5.69
N SER A 72 -0.70 14.56 -5.13
CA SER A 72 -1.80 15.39 -5.61
C SER A 72 -1.26 16.24 -6.76
N ALA A 73 -1.15 15.68 -7.96
CA ALA A 73 -0.93 16.50 -9.14
C ALA A 73 -2.06 17.56 -9.21
N PRO A 74 -1.76 18.85 -9.44
CA PRO A 74 -2.81 19.86 -9.51
C PRO A 74 -3.69 19.54 -10.74
N GLY A 75 -4.92 19.03 -10.51
CA GLY A 75 -5.92 18.88 -11.56
C GLY A 75 -6.55 17.49 -11.72
N THR A 76 -6.07 16.44 -11.04
CA THR A 76 -6.79 15.15 -11.02
C THR A 76 -7.69 15.06 -9.80
N HIS A 77 -9.00 14.85 -10.03
CA HIS A 77 -9.99 14.44 -9.02
C HIS A 77 -9.71 13.02 -8.50
N ALA A 78 -8.45 12.71 -8.14
CA ALA A 78 -8.07 11.45 -7.52
C ALA A 78 -8.53 11.50 -6.06
N ALA A 79 -9.42 10.57 -5.70
CA ALA A 79 -9.92 10.43 -4.34
C ALA A 79 -8.74 10.38 -3.35
N PRO A 80 -8.89 10.94 -2.14
CA PRO A 80 -7.77 11.07 -1.20
C PRO A 80 -7.19 9.67 -0.92
N HIS A 81 -5.92 9.45 -1.27
CA HIS A 81 -5.20 8.19 -1.03
C HIS A 81 -5.33 7.68 0.42
N GLY A 82 -5.61 8.59 1.37
CA GLY A 82 -5.91 8.26 2.76
C GLY A 82 -7.19 7.45 2.99
N HIS A 83 -8.14 7.39 2.05
CA HIS A 83 -9.35 6.57 2.22
C HIS A 83 -9.06 5.08 2.05
N THR A 84 -8.34 4.70 0.99
CA THR A 84 -7.98 3.29 0.73
C THR A 84 -7.08 2.73 1.82
N GLY A 85 -6.12 3.53 2.31
CA GLY A 85 -5.25 3.13 3.43
C GLY A 85 -6.02 2.84 4.71
N LYS A 86 -6.98 3.70 5.08
CA LYS A 86 -7.85 3.47 6.24
C LYS A 86 -8.69 2.20 6.07
N GLN A 87 -9.25 1.97 4.88
CA GLN A 87 -10.02 0.77 4.61
C GLN A 87 -9.17 -0.52 4.74
N TRP A 88 -7.89 -0.48 4.37
CA TRP A 88 -6.97 -1.58 4.65
C TRP A 88 -6.72 -1.78 6.14
N SER A 89 -6.49 -0.70 6.89
CA SER A 89 -6.34 -0.74 8.36
C SER A 89 -7.56 -1.36 9.04
N ASP A 90 -8.76 -0.94 8.64
CA ASP A 90 -10.01 -1.47 9.20
C ASP A 90 -10.22 -2.94 8.84
N LEU A 91 -9.92 -3.33 7.58
CA LEU A 91 -10.00 -4.71 7.13
C LEU A 91 -9.00 -5.61 7.88
N SER A 92 -7.78 -5.11 8.13
CA SER A 92 -6.77 -5.81 8.94
C SER A 92 -7.23 -6.02 10.37
N LYS A 93 -7.86 -5.02 11.01
CA LYS A 93 -8.41 -5.20 12.37
C LYS A 93 -9.55 -6.23 12.40
N GLN A 94 -10.43 -6.19 11.41
CA GLN A 94 -11.59 -7.09 11.34
C GLN A 94 -11.20 -8.54 11.09
N HIS A 95 -10.22 -8.78 10.22
CA HIS A 95 -9.85 -10.13 9.75
C HIS A 95 -8.46 -10.58 10.21
N GLN A 96 -7.79 -9.79 11.07
CA GLN A 96 -6.43 -10.03 11.56
C GLN A 96 -5.43 -10.23 10.41
N LEU A 97 -5.52 -9.36 9.40
CA LEU A 97 -4.69 -9.46 8.20
C LEU A 97 -3.29 -8.93 8.46
N ASP A 98 -2.30 -9.64 7.91
CA ASP A 98 -0.91 -9.21 7.87
C ASP A 98 -0.66 -8.25 6.69
N LEU A 99 -0.51 -6.95 7.00
CA LEU A 99 -0.20 -5.91 6.03
C LEU A 99 1.27 -5.49 6.15
N VAL A 100 2.08 -5.87 5.16
CA VAL A 100 3.52 -5.62 5.16
C VAL A 100 3.91 -4.59 4.13
N VAL A 101 4.68 -3.58 4.56
CA VAL A 101 5.27 -2.55 3.71
C VAL A 101 6.76 -2.86 3.53
N CYS A 102 7.23 -2.85 2.28
CA CYS A 102 8.65 -3.06 2.03
C CYS A 102 9.52 -1.93 2.60
N VAL A 103 10.43 -2.28 3.51
CA VAL A 103 11.36 -1.35 4.17
C VAL A 103 12.18 -0.53 3.17
N SER A 104 12.77 -1.17 2.15
CA SER A 104 13.58 -0.47 1.15
C SER A 104 12.75 0.48 0.28
N ALA A 105 11.47 0.18 0.05
CA ALA A 105 10.57 1.06 -0.69
C ALA A 105 10.06 2.23 0.17
N ALA A 106 9.84 1.99 1.46
CA ALA A 106 9.44 2.99 2.45
C ALA A 106 10.56 4.00 2.71
N LEU A 107 11.79 3.54 2.95
CA LEU A 107 12.98 4.39 3.17
C LEU A 107 13.22 5.33 1.98
N LYS A 108 13.13 4.84 0.74
CA LYS A 108 13.27 5.64 -0.48
C LYS A 108 12.25 6.78 -0.60
N ARG A 109 11.12 6.68 0.12
CA ARG A 109 10.00 7.62 0.07
C ARG A 109 9.86 8.45 1.34
N GLY A 110 10.91 8.47 2.18
CA GLY A 110 10.98 9.33 3.35
C GLY A 110 10.46 8.71 4.64
N LEU A 111 10.19 7.40 4.68
CA LEU A 111 9.89 6.75 5.96
C LEU A 111 11.20 6.50 6.70
N ILE A 112 11.49 7.35 7.66
CA ILE A 112 12.66 7.28 8.54
C ILE A 112 12.25 6.42 9.75
N SER A 113 13.05 5.41 10.09
CA SER A 113 12.84 4.60 11.30
C SER A 113 12.84 5.51 12.53
N GLU A 114 12.10 5.14 13.58
CA GLU A 114 12.15 5.87 14.86
C GLU A 114 13.58 5.93 15.44
N GLU A 115 14.43 4.97 15.09
CA GLU A 115 15.86 4.93 15.47
C GLU A 115 16.72 5.94 14.71
N GLU A 116 16.45 6.20 13.43
CA GLU A 116 17.12 7.26 12.65
C GLU A 116 16.49 8.65 12.89
N GLY A 117 15.29 8.72 13.47
CA GLY A 117 14.58 9.96 13.83
C GLY A 117 15.10 10.67 15.09
N GLN A 118 16.37 10.45 15.45
CA GLN A 118 17.01 11.07 16.62
C GLN A 118 17.28 12.58 16.43
N HIS A 119 17.05 13.13 15.23
CA HIS A 119 17.08 14.57 15.01
C HIS A 119 15.67 15.16 15.07
N PRO A 120 15.40 16.12 15.98
CA PRO A 120 14.07 16.70 16.20
C PRO A 120 13.50 17.48 14.99
N GLU A 121 14.31 17.67 13.95
CA GLU A 121 13.94 18.35 12.70
C GLU A 121 13.52 17.40 11.57
N GLN A 122 13.58 16.08 11.78
CA GLN A 122 13.19 15.09 10.76
C GLN A 122 11.76 14.60 10.98
N ALA A 123 10.88 14.92 10.03
CA ALA A 123 9.51 14.41 9.99
C ALA A 123 9.50 12.90 9.71
N CYS A 124 9.39 12.06 10.74
CA CYS A 124 9.18 10.63 10.58
C CYS A 124 7.79 10.36 9.96
N LEU A 125 7.75 9.76 8.77
CA LEU A 125 6.48 9.24 8.23
C LEU A 125 5.99 8.09 9.11
N ARG A 126 4.78 8.21 9.65
CA ARG A 126 4.15 7.17 10.45
C ARG A 126 3.24 6.30 9.59
N LEU A 127 3.15 5.02 9.94
CA LEU A 127 2.21 4.09 9.30
C LEU A 127 0.82 4.15 9.92
N LEU A 128 -0.20 3.84 9.12
CA LEU A 128 -1.54 3.56 9.59
C LEU A 128 -1.53 2.30 10.49
N PRO A 129 -2.41 2.22 11.50
CA PRO A 129 -2.50 1.04 12.35
C PRO A 129 -2.73 -0.25 11.55
N GLY A 130 -2.10 -1.36 11.96
CA GLY A 130 -2.22 -2.65 11.28
C GLY A 130 -1.23 -2.86 10.13
N PHE A 131 -0.53 -1.81 9.70
CA PHE A 131 0.61 -1.95 8.79
C PHE A 131 1.90 -2.14 9.58
N GLN A 132 2.79 -2.97 9.04
CA GLN A 132 4.14 -3.18 9.56
C GLN A 132 5.18 -3.05 8.46
N ILE A 133 6.39 -2.62 8.82
CA ILE A 133 7.52 -2.53 7.89
C ILE A 133 8.36 -3.79 7.96
N SER A 134 8.70 -4.38 6.82
CA SER A 134 9.59 -5.52 6.79
C SER A 134 10.35 -5.67 5.46
N GLY A 135 11.27 -6.61 5.42
CA GLY A 135 12.13 -6.89 4.27
C GLY A 135 11.43 -7.64 3.15
N LEU A 136 12.11 -7.72 1.98
CA LEU A 136 11.65 -8.49 0.82
C LEU A 136 11.50 -9.99 1.13
N GLY A 137 12.16 -10.51 2.17
CA GLY A 137 11.98 -11.89 2.63
C GLY A 137 10.52 -12.23 3.00
N GLN A 138 9.73 -11.24 3.43
CA GLN A 138 8.29 -11.45 3.69
C GLN A 138 7.48 -11.71 2.41
N LEU A 139 7.98 -11.26 1.25
CA LEU A 139 7.38 -11.59 -0.04
C LEU A 139 7.64 -13.06 -0.41
N THR A 140 8.87 -13.53 -0.22
CA THR A 140 9.22 -14.95 -0.42
C THR A 140 8.43 -15.85 0.53
N ASP A 141 8.34 -15.47 1.79
CA ASP A 141 7.55 -16.17 2.80
C ASP A 141 6.06 -16.24 2.41
N ALA A 142 5.49 -15.15 1.89
CA ALA A 142 4.12 -15.10 1.40
C ALA A 142 3.88 -15.99 0.17
N ALA A 143 4.87 -16.15 -0.69
CA ALA A 143 4.79 -17.04 -1.85
C ALA A 143 4.86 -18.51 -1.46
N ILE A 144 5.59 -18.85 -0.39
CA ILE A 144 5.72 -20.23 0.12
C ILE A 144 4.43 -20.69 0.82
N HIS A 145 3.81 -19.81 1.61
CA HIS A 145 2.66 -20.15 2.45
C HIS A 145 1.29 -19.92 1.78
N SER A 146 1.25 -19.42 0.55
CA SER A 146 0.00 -19.23 -0.20
C SER A 146 -0.13 -20.21 -1.36
N ASP A 147 -1.37 -20.66 -1.60
CA ASP A 147 -1.71 -21.41 -2.80
C ASP A 147 -1.55 -20.52 -4.04
N ARG A 148 -1.83 -19.22 -3.91
CA ARG A 148 -1.81 -18.25 -5.00
C ARG A 148 -1.27 -16.91 -4.53
N THR A 149 -0.35 -16.34 -5.31
CA THR A 149 0.10 -14.95 -5.15
C THR A 149 -0.41 -14.12 -6.31
N ILE A 150 -1.10 -13.01 -6.03
CA ILE A 150 -1.73 -12.14 -7.04
C ILE A 150 -1.16 -10.73 -6.93
N THR A 151 -0.69 -10.19 -8.06
CA THR A 151 -0.11 -8.84 -8.13
C THR A 151 -1.09 -7.86 -8.77
N PHE A 152 -1.33 -6.76 -8.08
CA PHE A 152 -2.08 -5.60 -8.58
C PHE A 152 -1.10 -4.48 -8.91
N ARG A 153 -1.33 -3.79 -10.03
CA ARG A 153 -0.52 -2.67 -10.53
C ARG A 153 -1.36 -1.40 -10.61
#